data_AF-A0A7W1LS69-F1
#
_entry.id   AF-A0A7W1LS69-F1
#
_cell.length_a   1.000
_cell.length_b   1.000
_cell.length_c   1.000
_cell.angle_alpha   90.00
_cell.angle_beta   90.00
_cell.angle_gamma   90.00
#
_symmetry.space_group_name_H-M   'P 1'
#
loop_
_entity.id
_entity.type
_entity.pdbx_description
1 polymer ?
#
loop_
_entity_poly.entity_id
_entity_poly.type
_entity_poly.pdbx_seq_one_letter_code
_entity_poly.pdbx_strand_id
1 'polypeptide(L)'
;MTAPTTSFELVGPSSPEPAPQGHRPPARGDERGAQEACLLRLDTFGPYDAAEERDFRRGLERAGFGSDLTRDDMEALGFYVCVADLEDELIRSLGATAVEHIIDAQGELRSFRTLQQQPAQQGRTIEQQLRRFMGTRGGRKIQYAPVLVEALDLTRVPRSLDRVLAHV
;
A
#
# COMPACT_ATOMS: atom_id res chain seq x y z
N MET A 1 -31.54 70.76 42.63
CA MET A 1 -32.17 70.11 43.80
C MET A 1 -33.60 69.77 43.41
N THR A 2 -33.91 68.49 43.20
CA THR A 2 -35.20 67.77 43.35
C THR A 2 -35.21 66.54 42.42
N ALA A 3 -34.90 65.36 42.99
CA ALA A 3 -35.61 64.11 42.67
C ALA A 3 -36.86 64.03 43.61
N PRO A 4 -37.77 63.03 43.58
CA PRO A 4 -37.81 61.74 42.85
C PRO A 4 -39.20 61.47 42.18
N THR A 5 -39.48 60.37 41.47
CA THR A 5 -40.04 59.11 42.03
C THR A 5 -40.33 58.12 40.89
N THR A 6 -39.65 56.98 40.97
CA THR A 6 -40.09 55.58 40.77
C THR A 6 -40.98 55.19 39.57
N SER A 7 -40.45 54.28 38.74
CA SER A 7 -41.06 52.96 38.48
C SER A 7 -39.99 51.98 38.00
N PHE A 8 -39.83 50.92 38.78
CA PHE A 8 -38.88 49.83 38.60
C PHE A 8 -39.71 48.62 38.12
N GLU A 9 -39.67 48.30 36.83
CA GLU A 9 -40.22 47.03 36.33
C GLU A 9 -39.19 45.92 36.49
N LEU A 10 -39.57 44.93 37.29
CA LEU A 10 -38.88 43.65 37.45
C LEU A 10 -38.98 42.84 36.15
N VAL A 11 -37.90 42.78 35.38
CA VAL A 11 -37.71 41.72 34.38
C VAL A 11 -37.40 40.42 35.15
N GLY A 12 -38.34 39.47 35.10
CA GLY A 12 -38.16 38.13 35.65
C GLY A 12 -37.05 37.35 34.93
N PRO A 13 -36.48 36.31 35.58
CA PRO A 13 -35.34 35.58 35.04
C PRO A 13 -35.73 34.88 33.73
N SER A 14 -35.09 35.29 32.64
CA SER A 14 -35.11 34.57 31.38
C SER A 14 -34.54 33.16 31.58
N SER A 15 -35.29 32.16 31.13
CA SER A 15 -34.85 30.76 31.09
C SER A 15 -33.46 30.63 30.47
N PRO A 16 -32.58 29.76 31.01
CA PRO A 16 -31.28 29.53 30.38
C PRO A 16 -31.48 28.86 29.02
N GLU A 17 -31.02 29.53 27.98
CA GLU A 17 -30.85 29.00 26.63
C GLU A 17 -29.91 27.78 26.69
N PRO A 18 -30.26 26.62 26.10
CA PRO A 18 -29.35 25.48 26.07
C PRO A 18 -28.14 25.80 25.20
N ALA A 19 -26.96 25.55 25.75
CA ALA A 19 -25.67 25.82 25.13
C ALA A 19 -25.56 25.27 23.68
N PRO A 20 -24.83 25.96 22.78
CA PRO A 20 -24.48 25.39 21.49
C PRO A 20 -23.77 24.05 21.72
N GLN A 21 -24.25 23.00 21.06
CA GLN A 21 -23.63 21.68 21.12
C GLN A 21 -22.19 21.81 20.65
N GLY A 22 -21.27 21.82 21.62
CA GLY A 22 -19.84 21.88 21.37
C GLY A 22 -19.48 20.71 20.48
N HIS A 23 -18.95 21.01 19.30
CA HIS A 23 -18.21 20.05 18.50
C HIS A 23 -17.13 19.48 19.40
N ARG A 24 -17.35 18.25 19.88
CA ARG A 24 -16.38 17.54 20.70
C ARG A 24 -15.15 17.36 19.82
N PRO A 25 -13.99 17.97 20.12
CA PRO A 25 -12.79 17.62 19.40
C PRO A 25 -12.63 16.09 19.51
N PRO A 26 -12.20 15.40 18.44
CA PRO A 26 -11.91 13.97 18.56
C PRO A 26 -11.01 13.78 19.77
N ALA A 27 -11.35 12.77 20.59
CA ALA A 27 -10.56 12.42 21.75
C ALA A 27 -9.09 12.43 21.33
N ARG A 28 -8.23 13.12 22.09
CA ARG A 28 -6.78 13.02 21.89
C ARG A 28 -6.46 11.53 21.98
N GLY A 29 -6.32 10.91 20.81
CA GLY A 29 -5.80 9.57 20.67
C GLY A 29 -4.47 9.58 21.39
N ASP A 30 -4.29 8.57 22.22
CA ASP A 30 -3.17 8.38 23.11
C ASP A 30 -1.83 8.77 22.46
N GLU A 31 -1.35 10.00 22.74
CA GLU A 31 -0.05 10.50 22.25
C GLU A 31 1.12 9.63 22.76
N ARG A 32 0.86 8.71 23.72
CA ARG A 32 1.85 7.74 24.21
C ARG A 32 2.04 6.56 23.24
N GLY A 33 1.04 6.22 22.43
CA GLY A 33 1.16 5.18 21.39
C GLY A 33 2.08 5.62 20.25
N ALA A 34 2.12 6.92 19.94
CA ALA A 34 3.03 7.49 18.94
C ALA A 34 4.50 7.51 19.40
N GLN A 35 4.75 7.52 20.72
CA GLN A 35 6.11 7.53 21.28
C GLN A 35 6.71 6.13 21.41
N GLU A 36 5.91 5.06 21.55
CA GLU A 36 6.43 3.67 21.55
C GLU A 36 6.74 3.13 20.15
N ALA A 37 6.12 3.70 19.11
CA ALA A 37 6.44 3.40 17.70
C ALA A 37 7.87 3.82 17.29
N CYS A 38 8.51 4.72 18.05
CA CYS A 38 9.87 5.20 17.77
C CYS A 38 10.98 4.14 18.00
N LEU A 39 10.69 2.98 18.57
CA LEU A 39 11.69 1.92 18.78
C LEU A 39 11.88 0.98 17.58
N LEU A 40 11.05 1.11 16.54
CA LEU A 40 11.29 0.49 15.25
C LEU A 40 11.33 1.62 14.21
N ARG A 41 12.48 2.29 14.07
CA ARG A 41 12.84 2.94 12.79
C ARG A 41 12.90 1.83 11.75
N LEU A 42 11.73 1.48 11.20
CA LEU A 42 11.67 0.73 9.97
C LEU A 42 12.02 1.76 8.90
N ASP A 43 13.31 1.81 8.53
CA ASP A 43 13.76 2.41 7.27
C ASP A 43 13.38 1.48 6.09
N THR A 44 12.21 0.84 6.20
CA THR A 44 11.74 -0.21 5.30
C THR A 44 10.50 0.32 4.57
N PHE A 45 10.65 0.50 3.28
CA PHE A 45 9.61 0.88 2.33
C PHE A 45 9.68 -0.12 1.16
N GLY A 46 8.62 -0.25 0.37
CA GLY A 46 8.63 -1.25 -0.69
C GLY A 46 7.28 -1.55 -1.32
N PRO A 47 7.29 -2.38 -2.38
CA PRO A 47 6.05 -2.83 -2.98
C PRO A 47 5.39 -3.90 -2.10
N TYR A 48 4.06 -4.03 -2.21
CA TYR A 48 3.29 -5.12 -1.60
C TYR A 48 2.16 -5.58 -2.52
N ASP A 49 1.70 -6.82 -2.37
CA ASP A 49 0.65 -7.35 -3.24
C ASP A 49 -0.75 -6.89 -2.79
N ALA A 50 -1.65 -6.56 -3.72
CA ALA A 50 -3.01 -6.13 -3.38
C ALA A 50 -3.78 -7.16 -2.53
N ALA A 51 -3.49 -8.45 -2.71
CA ALA A 51 -4.06 -9.53 -1.91
C ALA A 51 -3.61 -9.48 -0.43
N GLU A 52 -2.46 -8.86 -0.15
CA GLU A 52 -1.84 -8.76 1.18
C GLU A 52 -2.15 -7.42 1.87
N GLU A 53 -2.89 -6.51 1.21
CA GLU A 53 -3.13 -5.14 1.68
C GLU A 53 -3.64 -5.09 3.13
N ARG A 54 -4.57 -5.97 3.48
CA ARG A 54 -5.14 -6.03 4.84
C ARG A 54 -4.10 -6.40 5.88
N ASP A 55 -3.17 -7.29 5.53
CA ASP A 55 -2.13 -7.74 6.44
C ASP A 55 -1.04 -6.68 6.59
N PHE A 56 -0.67 -5.98 5.51
CA PHE A 56 0.19 -4.80 5.54
C PHE A 56 -0.39 -3.68 6.39
N ARG A 57 -1.64 -3.28 6.14
CA ARG A 57 -2.37 -2.27 6.94
C ARG A 57 -2.29 -2.61 8.42
N ARG A 58 -2.70 -3.83 8.80
CA ARG A 58 -2.68 -4.29 10.19
C ARG A 58 -1.28 -4.30 10.78
N GLY A 59 -0.26 -4.64 10.00
CA GLY A 59 1.14 -4.61 10.42
C GLY A 59 1.60 -3.19 10.75
N LEU A 60 1.31 -2.24 9.87
CA LEU A 60 1.67 -0.83 10.03
C LEU A 60 0.95 -0.17 11.22
N GLU A 61 -0.35 -0.43 11.38
CA GLU A 61 -1.12 0.07 12.52
C GLU A 61 -0.57 -0.47 13.85
N ARG A 62 -0.23 -1.76 13.91
CA ARG A 62 0.38 -2.38 15.10
C ARG A 62 1.78 -1.86 15.39
N ALA A 63 2.51 -1.44 14.36
CA ALA A 63 3.81 -0.79 14.50
C ALA A 63 3.69 0.70 14.86
N GLY A 64 2.47 1.24 14.94
CA GLY A 64 2.20 2.60 15.39
C GLY A 64 2.29 3.68 14.31
N PHE A 65 2.18 3.31 13.03
CA PHE A 65 2.16 4.26 11.91
C PHE A 65 0.81 4.95 11.68
N GLY A 66 -0.18 4.69 12.54
CA GLY A 66 -1.53 5.29 12.48
C GLY A 66 -2.63 4.26 12.74
N SER A 67 -3.87 4.64 12.46
CA SER A 67 -5.07 3.81 12.60
C SER A 67 -6.00 4.03 11.41
N ASP A 68 -6.72 2.98 10.98
CA ASP A 68 -7.63 3.00 9.83
C ASP A 68 -6.91 3.46 8.54
N LEU A 69 -5.67 2.98 8.34
CA LEU A 69 -4.83 3.46 7.25
C LEU A 69 -5.46 3.15 5.88
N THR A 70 -5.64 4.20 5.07
CA THR A 70 -6.04 4.06 3.67
C THR A 70 -4.84 3.66 2.81
N ARG A 71 -5.10 3.33 1.54
CA ARG A 71 -4.03 3.07 0.57
C ARG A 71 -3.14 4.30 0.37
N ASP A 72 -3.73 5.49 0.33
CA ASP A 72 -2.97 6.74 0.16
C ASP A 72 -2.09 7.01 1.38
N ASP A 73 -2.56 6.69 2.58
CA ASP A 73 -1.75 6.77 3.80
C ASP A 73 -0.56 5.80 3.75
N MET A 74 -0.78 4.57 3.28
CA MET A 74 0.32 3.60 3.09
C MET A 74 1.30 4.03 1.99
N GLU A 75 0.84 4.61 0.89
CA GLU A 75 1.72 5.18 -0.15
C GLU A 75 2.56 6.34 0.40
N ALA A 76 2.01 7.17 1.28
CA ALA A 76 2.75 8.25 1.96
C ALA A 76 3.83 7.70 2.91
N LEU A 77 3.62 6.51 3.48
CA LEU A 77 4.59 5.76 4.28
C LEU A 77 5.63 4.99 3.43
N GLY A 78 5.58 5.08 2.10
CA GLY A 78 6.52 4.40 1.19
C GLY A 78 6.12 2.97 0.80
N PHE A 79 4.88 2.56 1.06
CA PHE A 79 4.37 1.25 0.67
C PHE A 79 3.45 1.34 -0.55
N TYR A 80 3.85 0.69 -1.64
CA TYR A 80 3.17 0.82 -2.93
C TYR A 80 2.57 -0.49 -3.42
N VAL A 81 1.31 -0.47 -3.84
CA VAL A 81 0.60 -1.70 -4.22
C VAL A 81 0.98 -2.20 -5.62
N CYS A 82 1.20 -3.51 -5.74
CA CYS A 82 1.19 -4.29 -6.97
C CYS A 82 -0.21 -4.88 -7.17
N VAL A 83 -0.76 -4.80 -8.39
CA VAL A 83 -2.14 -5.27 -8.63
C VAL A 83 -2.26 -6.78 -8.43
N ALA A 84 -1.30 -7.52 -8.97
CA ALA A 84 -1.30 -8.98 -8.96
C ALA A 84 -0.16 -9.54 -8.11
N ASP A 85 1.08 -9.25 -8.50
CA ASP A 85 2.32 -9.36 -7.73
C ASP A 85 3.44 -8.63 -8.50
N LEU A 86 4.63 -8.53 -7.92
CA LEU A 86 5.76 -7.88 -8.58
C LEU A 86 6.15 -8.59 -9.89
N GLU A 87 6.07 -9.91 -9.96
CA GLU A 87 6.39 -10.64 -11.18
C GLU A 87 5.44 -10.32 -12.33
N ASP A 88 4.14 -10.19 -12.06
CA ASP A 88 3.16 -9.76 -13.06
C ASP A 88 3.48 -8.36 -13.61
N GLU A 89 3.78 -7.40 -12.74
CA GLU A 89 4.13 -6.04 -13.14
C GLU A 89 5.42 -5.99 -13.99
N LEU A 90 6.44 -6.77 -13.62
CA LEU A 90 7.69 -6.91 -14.38
C LEU A 90 7.44 -7.56 -15.74
N ILE A 91 6.67 -8.65 -15.79
CA ILE A 91 6.32 -9.33 -17.05
C ILE A 91 5.53 -8.41 -17.98
N ARG A 92 4.59 -7.63 -17.45
CA ARG A 92 3.82 -6.65 -18.24
C ARG A 92 4.70 -5.53 -18.80
N SER A 93 5.71 -5.11 -18.04
CA SER A 93 6.61 -4.02 -18.43
C SER A 93 7.64 -4.45 -19.47
N LEU A 94 8.21 -5.64 -19.31
CA LEU A 94 9.16 -6.25 -20.25
C LEU A 94 8.48 -6.80 -21.51
N GLY A 95 7.28 -7.36 -21.33
CA GLY A 95 6.57 -8.14 -22.33
C GLY A 95 7.01 -9.61 -22.39
N ALA A 96 6.09 -10.49 -22.77
CA ALA A 96 6.29 -11.94 -22.76
C ALA A 96 7.52 -12.40 -23.56
N THR A 97 7.78 -11.82 -24.73
CA THR A 97 8.92 -12.20 -25.59
C THR A 97 10.27 -11.98 -24.90
N ALA A 98 10.47 -10.83 -24.27
CA ALA A 98 11.72 -10.53 -23.55
C ALA A 98 11.92 -11.52 -22.39
N VAL A 99 10.86 -11.82 -21.64
CA VAL A 99 10.92 -12.77 -20.53
C VAL A 99 11.21 -14.20 -21.01
N GLU A 100 10.64 -14.63 -22.15
CA GLU A 100 10.98 -15.92 -22.75
C GLU A 100 12.47 -16.01 -23.12
N HIS A 101 13.05 -14.94 -23.66
CA HIS A 101 14.49 -14.88 -23.94
C HIS A 101 15.35 -14.96 -22.67
N ILE A 102 14.91 -14.33 -21.57
CA ILE A 102 15.59 -14.44 -20.27
C ILE A 102 15.55 -15.88 -19.77
N ILE A 103 14.39 -16.54 -19.85
CA ILE A 103 14.24 -17.97 -19.47
C ILE A 103 15.16 -18.86 -20.31
N ASP A 104 15.28 -18.59 -21.61
CA ASP A 104 16.19 -19.31 -22.49
C ASP A 104 17.66 -19.09 -22.13
N ALA A 105 18.05 -17.85 -21.83
CA ALA A 105 19.39 -17.52 -21.34
C ALA A 105 19.71 -18.21 -19.99
N GLN A 106 18.71 -18.46 -19.15
CA GLN A 106 18.84 -19.27 -17.93
C GLN A 106 18.84 -20.79 -18.19
N GLY A 107 18.73 -21.23 -19.45
CA GLY A 107 18.72 -22.64 -19.85
C GLY A 107 17.42 -23.37 -19.50
N GLU A 108 16.35 -22.65 -19.15
CA GLU A 108 15.11 -23.24 -18.64
C GLU A 108 13.95 -23.24 -19.65
N LEU A 109 14.19 -22.85 -20.90
CA LEU A 109 13.14 -22.79 -21.93
C LEU A 109 12.40 -24.11 -22.11
N ARG A 110 13.12 -25.25 -22.09
CA ARG A 110 12.50 -26.58 -22.16
C ARG A 110 11.51 -26.80 -21.02
N SER A 111 11.89 -26.43 -19.79
CA SER A 111 11.03 -26.54 -18.61
C SER A 111 9.78 -25.67 -18.76
N PHE A 112 9.94 -24.46 -19.33
CA PHE A 112 8.80 -23.59 -19.61
C PHE A 112 7.86 -24.22 -20.64
N ARG A 113 8.38 -24.73 -21.76
CA ARG A 113 7.55 -25.43 -22.76
C ARG A 113 6.82 -26.64 -22.20
N THR A 114 7.42 -27.39 -21.27
CA THR A 114 6.74 -28.48 -20.55
C THR A 114 5.59 -27.97 -19.68
N LEU A 115 5.76 -26.84 -19.00
CA LEU A 115 4.67 -26.22 -18.24
C LEU A 115 3.51 -25.80 -19.15
N GLN A 116 3.79 -25.21 -20.32
CA GLN A 116 2.76 -24.76 -21.25
C GLN A 116 1.88 -25.91 -21.76
N GLN A 117 2.40 -27.14 -21.82
CA GLN A 117 1.66 -28.32 -22.24
C GLN A 117 0.69 -28.85 -21.16
N GLN A 118 0.77 -28.36 -19.92
CA GLN A 118 -0.10 -28.81 -18.84
C GLN A 118 -1.55 -28.34 -19.07
N PRO A 119 -2.57 -29.19 -18.80
CA PRO A 119 -3.98 -28.81 -18.97
C PRO A 119 -4.37 -27.53 -18.23
N ALA A 120 -3.82 -27.31 -17.03
CA ALA A 120 -4.09 -26.11 -16.23
C ALA A 120 -3.59 -24.80 -16.85
N GLN A 121 -2.74 -24.86 -17.89
CA GLN A 121 -2.27 -23.68 -18.63
C GLN A 121 -3.09 -23.40 -19.90
N GLN A 122 -3.94 -24.34 -20.32
CA GLN A 122 -4.78 -24.14 -21.51
C GLN A 122 -5.74 -22.96 -21.29
N GLY A 123 -5.79 -22.06 -22.27
CA GLY A 123 -6.62 -20.84 -22.22
C GLY A 123 -6.02 -19.69 -21.40
N ARG A 124 -4.85 -19.86 -20.76
CA ARG A 124 -4.13 -18.77 -20.10
C ARG A 124 -3.27 -18.00 -21.08
N THR A 125 -3.10 -16.70 -20.85
CA THR A 125 -2.17 -15.88 -21.64
C THR A 125 -0.72 -16.29 -21.36
N ILE A 126 0.21 -15.92 -22.24
CA ILE A 126 1.63 -16.26 -22.07
C ILE A 126 2.17 -15.64 -20.78
N GLU A 127 1.78 -14.41 -20.47
CA GLU A 127 2.16 -13.68 -19.24
C GLU A 127 1.73 -14.45 -17.98
N GLN A 128 0.49 -14.97 -17.97
CA GLN A 128 0.00 -15.78 -16.85
C GLN A 128 0.77 -17.10 -16.72
N GLN A 129 1.18 -17.71 -17.84
CA GLN A 129 2.00 -18.92 -17.84
C GLN A 129 3.42 -18.63 -17.34
N LEU A 130 4.02 -17.51 -17.74
CA LEU A 130 5.34 -17.05 -17.28
C LEU A 130 5.32 -16.77 -15.77
N ARG A 131 4.32 -16.03 -15.29
CA ARG A 131 4.11 -15.80 -13.85
C ARG A 131 3.97 -17.11 -13.10
N ARG A 132 3.16 -18.04 -13.62
CA ARG A 132 3.02 -19.38 -13.04
C ARG A 132 4.35 -20.15 -13.03
N PHE A 133 5.14 -20.05 -14.10
CA PHE A 133 6.44 -20.72 -14.23
C PHE A 133 7.43 -20.26 -13.15
N MET A 134 7.50 -18.95 -12.88
CA MET A 134 8.32 -18.39 -11.81
C MET A 134 7.87 -18.88 -10.41
N GLY A 135 6.58 -19.19 -10.24
CA GLY A 135 6.01 -19.74 -9.01
C GLY A 135 6.07 -21.27 -8.86
N THR A 136 6.66 -22.03 -9.79
CA THR A 136 6.61 -23.52 -9.76
C THR A 136 7.49 -24.16 -8.70
N ARG A 137 8.55 -23.49 -8.25
CA ARG A 137 9.54 -24.03 -7.31
C ARG A 137 9.94 -22.95 -6.32
N GLY A 138 10.18 -23.35 -5.08
CA GLY A 138 10.80 -22.47 -4.10
C GLY A 138 12.12 -21.91 -4.64
N GLY A 139 12.36 -20.62 -4.43
CA GLY A 139 13.60 -19.94 -4.83
C GLY A 139 13.63 -19.39 -6.25
N ARG A 140 12.77 -19.85 -7.18
CA ARG A 140 12.76 -19.30 -8.55
C ARG A 140 12.42 -17.82 -8.60
N LYS A 141 11.47 -17.35 -7.78
CA LYS A 141 11.17 -15.92 -7.66
C LYS A 141 12.41 -15.10 -7.31
N ILE A 142 13.22 -15.58 -6.36
CA ILE A 142 14.48 -14.92 -5.95
C ILE A 142 15.52 -14.98 -7.07
N GLN A 143 15.59 -16.08 -7.80
CA GLN A 143 16.51 -16.22 -8.95
C GLN A 143 16.14 -15.29 -10.10
N TYR A 144 14.85 -15.17 -10.43
CA TYR A 144 14.39 -14.41 -11.59
C TYR A 144 14.25 -12.92 -11.31
N ALA A 145 13.99 -12.49 -10.07
CA ALA A 145 13.80 -11.07 -9.77
C ALA A 145 14.98 -10.18 -10.21
N PRO A 146 16.27 -10.49 -9.92
CA PRO A 146 17.40 -9.68 -10.36
C PRO A 146 17.49 -9.60 -11.89
N VAL A 147 17.40 -10.73 -12.60
CA VAL A 147 17.58 -10.77 -14.06
C VAL A 147 16.43 -10.10 -14.81
N LEU A 148 15.21 -10.08 -14.25
CA LEU A 148 14.10 -9.32 -14.81
C LEU A 148 14.29 -7.81 -14.61
N VAL A 149 14.75 -7.40 -13.43
CA VAL A 149 15.03 -5.98 -13.13
C VAL A 149 16.20 -5.47 -13.96
N GLU A 150 17.26 -6.26 -14.16
CA GLU A 150 18.41 -5.90 -15.01
C GLU A 150 18.03 -5.72 -16.48
N ALA A 151 17.03 -6.46 -16.96
CA ALA A 151 16.54 -6.35 -18.34
C ALA A 151 15.56 -5.18 -18.54
N LEU A 152 15.19 -4.47 -17.48
CA LEU A 152 14.18 -3.43 -17.51
C LEU A 152 14.75 -2.14 -18.12
N ASP A 153 14.04 -1.58 -19.09
CA ASP A 153 14.28 -0.21 -19.54
C ASP A 153 13.79 0.76 -18.44
N LEU A 154 14.63 1.72 -18.03
CA LEU A 154 14.29 2.71 -17.01
C LEU A 154 13.10 3.61 -17.41
N THR A 155 12.74 3.65 -18.69
CA THR A 155 11.52 4.35 -19.17
C THR A 155 10.25 3.51 -19.03
N ARG A 156 10.37 2.23 -18.63
CA ARG A 156 9.27 1.26 -18.50
C ARG A 156 9.21 0.64 -17.11
N VAL A 157 9.67 1.36 -16.09
CA VAL A 157 9.63 0.88 -14.71
C VAL A 157 8.18 0.74 -14.23
N PRO A 158 7.78 -0.39 -13.63
CA PRO A 158 6.47 -0.50 -12.99
C PRO A 158 6.26 0.62 -11.96
N ARG A 159 5.04 1.15 -11.88
CA ARG A 159 4.69 2.25 -10.94
C ARG A 159 5.16 1.96 -9.52
N SER A 160 4.97 0.74 -9.03
CA SER A 160 5.33 0.38 -7.66
C SER A 160 6.84 0.50 -7.42
N LEU A 161 7.68 0.03 -8.35
CA LEU A 161 9.14 0.15 -8.27
C LEU A 161 9.61 1.59 -8.46
N ASP A 162 9.05 2.32 -9.43
CA ASP A 162 9.39 3.72 -9.68
C ASP A 162 9.13 4.59 -8.43
N ARG A 163 8.00 4.36 -7.77
CA ARG A 163 7.63 5.06 -6.54
C ARG A 163 8.52 4.71 -5.35
N VAL A 164 8.92 3.45 -5.22
CA VAL A 164 9.90 3.04 -4.20
C VAL A 164 11.22 3.77 -4.42
N LEU A 165 11.73 3.81 -5.65
CA LEU A 165 12.99 4.49 -5.96
C LEU A 165 12.91 6.00 -5.74
N ALA A 166 11.76 6.62 -6.01
CA ALA A 166 11.52 8.04 -5.74
C ALA A 166 11.33 8.37 -4.24
N HIS A 167 11.15 7.37 -3.39
CA HIS A 167 10.98 7.53 -1.94
C HIS A 167 12.34 7.54 -1.19
N VAL A 168 13.42 7.08 -1.83
CA VAL A 168 14.79 7.04 -1.28
C VAL A 168 15.53 8.35 -1.51
#